data_AF-A0A5J4Q415-F1
#
_entry.id   AF-A0A5J4Q415-F1
#
_cell.length_a   1.000
_cell.length_b   1.000
_cell.length_c   1.000
_cell.angle_alpha   90.00
_cell.angle_beta   90.00
_cell.angle_gamma   90.00
#
_symmetry.space_group_name_H-M   'P 1'
#
loop_
_entity.id
_entity.type
_entity.pdbx_description
1 polymer ?
#
loop_
_entity_poly.entity_id
_entity_poly.type
_entity_poly.pdbx_seq_one_letter_code
_entity_poly.pdbx_strand_id
1 'polypeptide(L)'
;MLLDNKTQKEDNELYKVFDFIRKYTEDGNLDVVTGFFSVNALALMQDELQQTEKFRFVLGNLMQDEAQVNKIIDLLNGNTGIDSSLALSLSAKKAVEFLTQEKVAVKTVQKNFCHAKAYIYHDKDPRKKYHIVGSSNLTDAGLGLRLSDIDLSGSYYLLLIFSRGKIHVYE
;
A
#
# COMPACT_ATOMS: atom_id res chain seq x y z
N MET A 1 -8.66 3.86 16.52
CA MET A 1 -7.25 3.44 16.61
C MET A 1 -6.46 4.25 15.60
N LEU A 2 -5.27 4.71 15.99
CA LEU A 2 -4.31 5.42 15.14
C LEU A 2 -3.24 4.42 14.66
N LEU A 3 -2.82 4.50 13.40
CA LEU A 3 -1.66 3.78 12.88
C LEU A 3 -0.71 4.78 12.23
N ASP A 4 0.55 4.75 12.61
CA ASP A 4 1.55 5.73 12.21
C ASP A 4 2.88 5.13 11.77
N ASN A 5 2.95 3.81 11.57
CA ASN A 5 4.18 3.03 11.31
C ASN A 5 5.27 3.19 12.39
N LYS A 6 4.97 3.86 13.51
CA LYS A 6 5.90 4.13 14.63
C LYS A 6 5.43 3.52 15.94
N THR A 7 4.18 3.07 15.99
CA THR A 7 3.59 2.36 17.13
C THR A 7 4.39 1.10 17.42
N GLN A 8 4.98 0.99 18.62
CA GLN A 8 5.72 -0.20 19.05
C GLN A 8 4.78 -1.24 19.66
N LYS A 9 5.01 -2.52 19.35
CA LYS A 9 4.45 -3.66 20.07
C LYS A 9 5.28 -3.96 21.33
N GLU A 10 4.76 -4.81 22.19
CA GLU A 10 5.41 -5.28 23.44
C GLU A 10 6.82 -5.89 23.21
N ASP A 11 7.13 -6.32 21.98
CA ASP A 11 8.41 -6.93 21.56
C ASP A 11 9.39 -5.95 20.89
N ASN A 12 9.12 -4.64 20.94
CA ASN A 12 9.83 -3.57 20.21
C ASN A 12 9.70 -3.61 18.68
N GLU A 13 8.84 -4.46 18.09
CA GLU A 13 8.54 -4.37 16.66
C GLU A 13 7.55 -3.24 16.36
N LEU A 14 7.77 -2.52 15.25
CA LEU A 14 6.85 -1.50 14.78
C LEU A 14 5.60 -2.14 14.17
N TYR A 15 4.42 -1.74 14.63
CA TYR A 15 3.15 -2.11 14.01
C TYR A 15 2.85 -1.19 12.83
N LYS A 16 2.97 -1.75 11.63
CA LYS A 16 2.85 -1.03 10.36
C LYS A 16 1.42 -1.01 9.88
N VAL A 17 1.10 -0.04 9.02
CA VAL A 17 -0.18 0.02 8.30
C VAL A 17 -0.42 -1.29 7.53
N PHE A 18 0.63 -1.83 6.91
CA PHE A 18 0.52 -3.09 6.21
C PHE A 18 0.25 -4.30 7.13
N ASP A 19 0.79 -4.31 8.35
CA ASP A 19 0.52 -5.39 9.31
C ASP A 19 -0.97 -5.43 9.68
N PHE A 20 -1.60 -4.28 9.80
CA PHE A 20 -3.05 -4.19 10.00
C PHE A 20 -3.81 -4.72 8.78
N ILE A 21 -3.49 -4.23 7.58
CA ILE A 21 -4.16 -4.66 6.35
C ILE A 21 -4.02 -6.18 6.18
N ARG A 22 -2.81 -6.72 6.33
CA ARG A 22 -2.52 -8.16 6.23
C ARG A 22 -3.31 -8.97 7.25
N LYS A 23 -3.39 -8.51 8.50
CA LYS A 23 -4.05 -9.23 9.58
C LYS A 23 -5.58 -9.28 9.43
N TYR A 24 -6.20 -8.21 8.93
CA TYR A 24 -7.65 -8.07 8.92
C TYR A 24 -8.30 -8.21 7.53
N THR A 25 -7.51 -8.40 6.48
CA THR A 25 -8.02 -8.72 5.13
C THR A 25 -8.09 -10.24 4.96
N GLU A 26 -9.30 -10.78 4.86
CA GLU A 26 -9.57 -12.18 4.58
C GLU A 26 -10.18 -12.34 3.16
N ASP A 27 -11.12 -13.25 2.95
CA ASP A 27 -11.79 -13.57 1.69
C ASP A 27 -12.89 -12.57 1.30
N GLY A 28 -12.62 -11.28 1.48
CA GLY A 28 -13.56 -10.19 1.24
C GLY A 28 -13.20 -9.35 0.01
N ASN A 29 -13.74 -8.14 -0.06
CA ASN A 29 -13.41 -7.17 -1.10
C ASN A 29 -12.60 -6.01 -0.51
N LEU A 30 -11.46 -5.71 -1.13
CA LEU A 30 -10.61 -4.59 -0.74
C LEU A 30 -10.68 -3.48 -1.80
N ASP A 31 -11.18 -2.32 -1.41
CA ASP A 31 -11.18 -1.11 -2.23
C ASP A 31 -10.10 -0.16 -1.74
N VAL A 32 -9.29 0.35 -2.66
CA VAL A 32 -8.21 1.29 -2.34
C VAL A 32 -8.30 2.49 -3.26
N VAL A 33 -8.33 3.68 -2.66
CA VAL A 33 -8.03 4.93 -3.37
C VAL A 33 -6.70 5.45 -2.83
N THR A 34 -5.80 5.82 -3.72
CA THR A 34 -4.49 6.36 -3.34
C THR A 34 -4.05 7.41 -4.35
N GLY A 35 -3.38 8.45 -3.86
CA GLY A 35 -2.79 9.47 -4.74
C GLY A 35 -1.52 8.97 -5.43
N PHE A 36 -0.69 8.23 -4.69
CA PHE A 36 0.56 7.66 -5.19
C PHE A 36 0.62 6.16 -4.93
N PHE A 37 1.39 5.43 -5.75
CA PHE A 37 1.68 4.03 -5.49
C PHE A 37 3.10 3.64 -5.93
N SER A 38 3.68 2.61 -5.30
CA SER A 38 4.92 1.97 -5.75
C SER A 38 4.64 0.60 -6.37
N VAL A 39 5.50 0.17 -7.29
CA VAL A 39 5.42 -1.17 -7.92
C VAL A 39 5.53 -2.28 -6.87
N ASN A 40 6.44 -2.11 -5.90
CA ASN A 40 6.64 -3.09 -4.84
C ASN A 40 5.43 -3.19 -3.91
N ALA A 41 4.73 -2.10 -3.61
CA ALA A 41 3.49 -2.14 -2.82
C ALA A 41 2.38 -2.93 -3.54
N LEU A 42 2.27 -2.83 -4.87
CA LEU A 42 1.34 -3.64 -5.65
C LEU A 42 1.73 -5.12 -5.67
N ALA A 43 3.03 -5.43 -5.84
CA ALA A 43 3.53 -6.79 -5.77
C ALA A 43 3.21 -7.43 -4.40
N LEU A 44 3.32 -6.67 -3.33
CA LEU A 44 3.02 -7.15 -1.98
C LEU A 44 1.54 -7.52 -1.80
N MET A 45 0.61 -6.84 -2.47
CA MET A 45 -0.81 -7.23 -2.47
C MET A 45 -1.00 -8.62 -3.10
N GLN A 46 -0.22 -8.94 -4.13
CA GLN A 46 -0.21 -10.27 -4.73
C GLN A 46 0.34 -11.32 -3.79
N ASP A 47 1.38 -11.03 -3.02
CA ASP A 47 2.05 -12.04 -2.20
C ASP A 47 1.25 -12.35 -0.92
N GLU A 48 0.64 -11.32 -0.33
CA GLU A 48 0.15 -11.39 1.05
C GLU A 48 -1.36 -11.35 1.20
N LEU A 49 -2.09 -10.93 0.17
CA LEU A 49 -3.54 -10.77 0.20
C LEU A 49 -4.26 -11.65 -0.85
N GLN A 50 -3.64 -12.75 -1.27
CA GLN A 50 -4.17 -13.65 -2.31
C GLN A 50 -5.57 -14.19 -2.02
N GLN A 51 -5.93 -14.35 -0.76
CA GLN A 51 -7.24 -14.82 -0.31
C GLN A 51 -8.38 -13.86 -0.65
N THR A 52 -8.09 -12.57 -0.84
CA THR A 52 -9.10 -11.54 -1.13
C THR A 52 -9.87 -11.89 -2.40
N GLU A 53 -11.20 -11.90 -2.31
CA GLU A 53 -12.12 -12.24 -3.40
C GLU A 53 -12.05 -11.19 -4.52
N LYS A 54 -11.91 -9.91 -4.18
CA LYS A 54 -11.89 -8.82 -5.17
C LYS A 54 -11.07 -7.62 -4.72
N PHE A 55 -10.39 -7.00 -5.66
CA PHE A 55 -9.74 -5.71 -5.47
C PHE A 55 -10.31 -4.65 -6.40
N ARG A 56 -10.52 -3.44 -5.87
CA ARG A 56 -10.83 -2.26 -6.68
C ARG A 56 -9.88 -1.12 -6.35
N PHE A 57 -9.14 -0.67 -7.34
CA PHE A 57 -8.18 0.41 -7.18
C PHE A 57 -8.61 1.66 -7.93
N VAL A 58 -8.52 2.80 -7.25
CA VAL A 58 -8.47 4.12 -7.87
C VAL A 58 -7.09 4.69 -7.62
N LEU A 59 -6.25 4.63 -8.66
CA LEU A 59 -4.85 5.05 -8.58
C LEU A 59 -4.70 6.45 -9.15
N GLY A 60 -4.11 7.35 -8.37
CA GLY A 60 -3.58 8.61 -8.87
C GLY A 60 -2.31 8.41 -9.68
N ASN A 61 -1.56 9.49 -9.87
CA ASN A 61 -0.35 9.43 -10.69
C ASN A 61 0.76 8.64 -9.96
N LEU A 62 1.53 7.86 -10.72
CA LEU A 62 2.79 7.31 -10.20
C LEU A 62 3.68 8.47 -9.73
N MET A 63 4.53 8.20 -8.73
CA MET A 63 5.62 9.11 -8.40
C MET A 63 6.46 9.37 -9.65
N GLN A 64 6.22 10.47 -10.35
CA GLN A 64 7.21 11.09 -11.20
C GLN A 64 8.18 11.83 -10.27
N ASP A 65 8.97 11.07 -9.52
CA ASP A 65 10.26 11.64 -9.13
C ASP A 65 11.04 11.80 -10.45
N GLU A 66 11.54 12.99 -10.74
CA GLU A 66 12.50 13.18 -11.84
C GLU A 66 13.70 12.21 -11.68
N ALA A 67 14.01 11.83 -10.43
CA ALA A 67 14.98 10.79 -10.09
C ALA A 67 14.59 9.37 -10.55
N GLN A 68 13.30 9.04 -10.72
CA GLN A 68 12.85 7.75 -11.25
C GLN A 68 12.96 7.67 -12.78
N VAL A 69 12.77 8.77 -13.51
CA VAL A 69 13.07 8.80 -14.95
C VAL A 69 14.56 8.51 -15.16
N ASN A 70 15.41 9.15 -14.37
CA ASN A 70 16.84 8.87 -14.38
C ASN A 70 17.16 7.43 -13.96
N LYS A 71 16.48 6.86 -12.96
CA LYS A 71 16.66 5.42 -12.62
C LYS A 71 16.22 4.48 -13.72
N ILE A 72 15.10 4.74 -14.41
CA ILE A 72 14.66 3.91 -15.55
C ILE A 72 15.68 4.00 -16.68
N ILE A 73 16.18 5.21 -16.96
CA ILE A 73 17.26 5.43 -17.93
C ILE A 73 18.55 4.75 -17.48
N ASP A 74 18.94 4.84 -16.21
CA ASP A 74 20.12 4.21 -15.63
C ASP A 74 20.00 2.68 -15.59
N LEU A 75 18.81 2.13 -15.34
CA LEU A 75 18.48 0.70 -15.43
C LEU A 75 18.65 0.20 -16.88
N LEU A 76 18.12 0.94 -17.85
CA LEU A 76 18.27 0.65 -19.28
C LEU A 76 19.73 0.80 -19.74
N ASN A 77 20.48 1.71 -19.13
CA ASN A 77 21.90 1.94 -19.38
C ASN A 77 22.82 1.03 -18.54
N GLY A 78 22.29 0.15 -17.70
CA GLY A 78 23.07 -0.80 -16.88
C GLY A 78 23.88 -0.16 -15.73
N ASN A 79 23.55 1.08 -15.34
CA ASN A 79 24.30 1.89 -14.38
C ASN A 79 23.86 1.70 -12.92
N THR A 80 22.76 0.97 -12.68
CA THR A 80 22.33 0.53 -11.34
C THR A 80 22.89 -0.84 -11.00
N GLY A 81 23.31 -1.06 -9.75
CA GLY A 81 23.79 -2.37 -9.28
C GLY A 81 22.81 -3.51 -9.64
N ILE A 82 23.34 -4.58 -10.23
CA ILE A 82 22.60 -5.70 -10.86
C ILE A 82 21.47 -6.23 -9.97
N ASP A 83 21.71 -6.36 -8.66
CA ASP A 83 20.74 -6.90 -7.70
C ASP A 83 19.48 -6.05 -7.56
N SER A 84 19.63 -4.71 -7.57
CA SER A 84 18.51 -3.79 -7.46
C SER A 84 17.65 -3.74 -8.73
N SER A 85 18.29 -3.86 -9.89
CA SER A 85 17.62 -4.00 -11.18
C SER A 85 16.83 -5.31 -11.25
N LEU A 86 17.43 -6.41 -10.79
CA LEU A 86 16.79 -7.72 -10.76
C LEU A 86 15.58 -7.72 -9.81
N ALA A 87 15.72 -7.19 -8.59
CA ALA A 87 14.62 -7.10 -7.63
C ALA A 87 13.46 -6.23 -8.14
N LEU A 88 13.76 -5.10 -8.79
CA LEU A 88 12.74 -4.26 -9.42
C LEU A 88 12.04 -5.00 -10.56
N SER A 89 12.78 -5.73 -11.39
CA SER A 89 12.21 -6.52 -12.48
C SER A 89 11.24 -7.60 -11.99
N LEU A 90 11.57 -8.25 -10.86
CA LEU A 90 10.70 -9.24 -10.22
C LEU A 90 9.44 -8.58 -9.64
N SER A 91 9.61 -7.46 -8.93
CA SER A 91 8.49 -6.70 -8.37
C SER A 91 7.55 -6.19 -9.47
N ALA A 92 8.10 -5.75 -10.59
CA ALA A 92 7.32 -5.31 -11.75
C ALA A 92 6.53 -6.46 -12.37
N LYS A 93 7.15 -7.63 -12.55
CA LYS A 93 6.45 -8.83 -13.05
C LYS A 93 5.29 -9.21 -12.14
N LYS A 94 5.52 -9.27 -10.82
CA LYS A 94 4.49 -9.53 -9.83
C LYS A 94 3.36 -8.50 -9.86
N ALA A 95 3.70 -7.21 -9.88
CA ALA A 95 2.70 -6.16 -9.97
C ALA A 95 1.85 -6.29 -11.24
N VAL A 96 2.46 -6.63 -12.39
CA VAL A 96 1.73 -6.89 -13.63
C VAL A 96 0.83 -8.11 -13.49
N GLU A 97 1.36 -9.23 -13.01
CA GLU A 97 0.60 -10.46 -12.75
C GLU A 97 -0.59 -10.25 -11.81
N PHE A 98 -0.44 -9.37 -10.81
CA PHE A 98 -1.52 -8.98 -9.92
C PHE A 98 -2.58 -8.16 -10.64
N LEU A 99 -2.17 -7.10 -11.34
CA LEU A 99 -3.08 -6.17 -12.01
C LEU A 99 -3.85 -6.83 -13.16
N THR A 100 -3.37 -7.94 -13.73
CA THR A 100 -4.02 -8.67 -14.81
C THR A 100 -5.00 -9.75 -14.34
N GLN A 101 -5.12 -10.00 -13.03
CA GLN A 101 -6.08 -10.98 -12.51
C GLN A 101 -7.52 -10.49 -12.70
N GLU A 102 -8.44 -11.40 -13.02
CA GLU A 102 -9.87 -11.07 -13.21
C GLU A 102 -10.51 -10.42 -11.99
N LYS A 103 -10.00 -10.73 -10.79
CA LYS A 103 -10.48 -10.18 -9.53
C LYS A 103 -9.96 -8.78 -9.22
N VAL A 104 -9.08 -8.21 -10.04
CA VAL A 104 -8.47 -6.89 -9.83
C VAL A 104 -9.02 -5.91 -10.86
N ALA A 105 -9.73 -4.89 -10.38
CA ALA A 105 -10.23 -3.81 -11.22
C ALA A 105 -9.51 -2.50 -10.89
N VAL A 106 -9.00 -1.80 -11.91
CA VAL A 106 -8.19 -0.59 -11.73
C VAL A 106 -8.77 0.55 -12.54
N LYS A 107 -8.87 1.74 -11.93
CA LYS A 107 -9.10 3.01 -12.62
C LYS A 107 -7.97 3.97 -12.28
N THR A 108 -7.46 4.67 -13.29
CA THR A 108 -6.46 5.72 -13.11
C THR A 108 -7.10 7.10 -13.21
N VAL A 109 -6.67 8.02 -12.36
CA VAL A 109 -7.14 9.41 -12.37
C VAL A 109 -5.99 10.32 -12.79
N GLN A 110 -6.02 10.78 -14.04
CA GLN A 110 -4.96 11.62 -14.63
C GLN A 110 -5.32 13.10 -14.73
N LYS A 111 -6.59 13.43 -14.99
CA LYS A 111 -7.02 14.81 -15.30
C LYS A 111 -7.28 15.70 -14.08
N ASN A 112 -7.40 15.12 -12.88
CA ASN A 112 -7.64 15.84 -11.62
C ASN A 112 -6.68 15.31 -10.56
N PHE A 113 -6.16 16.19 -9.70
CA PHE A 113 -5.27 15.79 -8.60
C PHE A 113 -6.01 14.85 -7.62
N CYS A 114 -5.72 13.55 -7.69
CA CYS A 114 -6.21 12.57 -6.72
C CYS A 114 -5.25 12.56 -5.52
N HIS A 115 -5.68 13.10 -4.39
CA HIS A 115 -4.90 13.08 -3.14
C HIS A 115 -5.53 12.24 -2.03
N ALA A 116 -6.67 11.60 -2.31
CA ALA A 116 -7.33 10.73 -1.34
C ALA A 116 -6.46 9.50 -1.04
N LYS A 117 -6.42 9.08 0.23
CA LYS A 117 -5.90 7.78 0.63
C LYS A 117 -6.91 7.09 1.52
N ALA A 118 -7.46 5.98 1.05
CA ALA A 118 -8.33 5.14 1.86
C ALA A 118 -8.24 3.68 1.43
N TYR A 119 -8.34 2.79 2.41
CA TYR A 119 -8.47 1.35 2.23
C TYR A 119 -9.76 0.93 2.90
N ILE A 120 -10.66 0.32 2.14
CA ILE A 120 -11.99 -0.04 2.60
C ILE A 120 -12.16 -1.53 2.36
N TYR A 121 -12.29 -2.28 3.44
CA TYR A 121 -12.51 -3.71 3.38
C TYR A 121 -13.95 -4.06 3.67
N HIS A 122 -14.53 -4.84 2.77
CA HIS A 122 -15.88 -5.35 2.85
C HIS A 122 -15.86 -6.85 3.05
N ASP A 123 -16.63 -7.30 4.03
CA ASP A 123 -16.83 -8.72 4.33
C ASP A 123 -18.33 -9.03 4.42
N LYS A 124 -18.70 -10.30 4.26
CA LYS A 124 -20.05 -10.82 4.52
C LYS A 124 -20.40 -10.62 6.00
N ASP A 125 -19.44 -10.81 6.91
CA ASP A 125 -19.54 -10.51 8.34
C ASP A 125 -19.27 -9.01 8.61
N PRO A 126 -20.28 -8.24 9.08
CA PRO A 126 -20.10 -6.83 9.40
C PRO A 126 -19.02 -6.52 10.44
N ARG A 127 -18.65 -7.50 11.28
CA ARG A 127 -17.66 -7.34 12.36
C ARG A 127 -16.22 -7.31 11.83
N LYS A 128 -15.98 -7.90 10.65
CA LYS A 128 -14.67 -7.96 9.99
C LYS A 128 -14.39 -6.76 9.09
N LYS A 129 -15.41 -5.95 8.80
CA LYS A 129 -15.27 -4.74 7.98
C LYS A 129 -14.37 -3.73 8.68
N TYR A 130 -13.52 -3.06 7.90
CA TYR A 130 -12.73 -1.95 8.37
C TYR A 130 -12.60 -0.86 7.30
N HIS A 131 -12.41 0.36 7.76
CA HIS A 131 -12.09 1.50 6.92
C HIS A 131 -10.84 2.17 7.47
N ILE A 132 -9.87 2.37 6.61
CA ILE A 132 -8.63 3.09 6.88
C ILE A 132 -8.69 4.36 6.03
N VAL A 133 -8.64 5.53 6.67
CA VAL A 133 -8.59 6.83 5.97
C VAL A 133 -7.50 7.67 6.61
N GLY A 134 -6.60 8.24 5.81
CA GLY A 134 -5.48 9.02 6.35
C GLY A 134 -4.48 9.51 5.33
N SER A 135 -3.21 9.64 5.73
CA SER A 135 -2.10 10.13 4.88
C SER A 135 -1.33 9.02 4.15
N SER A 136 -1.52 7.75 4.50
CA SER A 136 -0.75 6.61 3.97
C SER A 136 -1.14 6.24 2.54
N ASN A 137 -0.28 6.60 1.57
CA ASN A 137 -0.38 6.12 0.19
C ASN A 137 -0.03 4.62 0.08
N LEU A 138 -0.38 3.99 -1.04
CA LEU A 138 0.00 2.62 -1.41
C LEU A 138 1.46 2.57 -1.89
N THR A 139 2.39 3.05 -1.06
CA THR A 139 3.83 3.09 -1.35
C THR A 139 4.60 2.35 -0.27
N ASP A 140 5.85 1.99 -0.54
CA ASP A 140 6.70 1.31 0.44
C ASP A 140 6.76 2.08 1.77
N ALA A 141 6.89 3.41 1.72
CA ALA A 141 6.90 4.26 2.91
C ALA A 141 5.52 4.35 3.58
N GLY A 142 4.45 4.55 2.81
CA GLY A 142 3.09 4.65 3.35
C GLY A 142 2.62 3.37 4.05
N LEU A 143 3.11 2.22 3.59
CA LEU A 143 2.85 0.90 4.14
C LEU A 143 3.83 0.47 5.25
N GLY A 144 4.90 1.24 5.53
CA GLY A 144 5.90 0.92 6.55
C GLY A 144 6.94 -0.14 6.13
N LEU A 145 7.13 -0.37 4.84
CA LEU A 145 8.05 -1.39 4.29
C LEU A 145 9.52 -0.92 4.24
N ARG A 146 9.77 0.39 4.29
CA ARG A 146 11.14 0.95 4.41
C ARG A 146 11.42 1.38 5.85
N LEU A 147 12.60 1.00 6.33
CA LEU A 147 13.24 1.64 7.48
C LEU A 147 13.97 2.87 6.95
N SER A 148 13.34 4.04 6.95
CA SER A 148 14.08 5.27 6.67
C SER A 148 13.56 6.40 7.55
N ASP A 149 14.47 6.95 8.36
CA ASP A 149 14.28 8.12 9.24
C ASP A 149 14.01 9.44 8.48
N ILE A 150 13.94 9.41 7.15
CA ILE A 150 13.70 10.57 6.30
C ILE A 150 12.35 10.41 5.62
N ASP A 151 11.35 10.99 6.29
CA ASP A 151 10.03 11.29 5.77
C ASP A 151 10.10 12.61 4.99
N LEU A 152 10.36 12.55 3.68
CA LEU A 152 10.28 13.72 2.80
C LEU A 152 8.84 14.04 2.37
N SER A 153 7.83 13.39 2.96
CA SER A 153 6.43 13.77 2.79
C SER A 153 5.84 14.15 4.14
N GLY A 154 6.20 15.34 4.63
CA GLY A 154 5.60 15.93 5.82
C GLY A 154 4.07 15.80 5.81
N SER A 155 3.55 14.83 6.55
CA SER A 155 2.13 14.59 6.75
C SER A 155 1.99 13.67 7.95
N TYR A 156 1.78 14.27 9.13
CA TYR A 156 1.32 13.61 10.34
C TYR A 156 0.37 12.46 10.01
N TYR A 157 0.73 11.25 10.43
CA TYR A 157 0.00 10.01 10.13
C TYR A 157 -1.28 9.92 10.95
N LEU A 158 -2.30 10.71 10.59
CA LEU A 158 -3.64 10.50 11.10
C LEU A 158 -4.34 9.45 10.25
N LEU A 159 -4.25 8.19 10.69
CA LEU A 159 -5.04 7.10 10.14
C LEU A 159 -6.21 6.81 11.07
N LEU A 160 -7.43 7.14 10.63
CA LEU A 160 -8.64 6.84 11.38
C LEU A 160 -9.19 5.49 10.95
N ILE A 161 -9.22 4.55 11.89
CA ILE A 161 -9.84 3.23 11.69
C ILE A 161 -11.26 3.25 12.23
N PHE A 162 -12.22 2.99 11.34
CA PHE A 162 -13.61 2.73 11.71
C PHE A 162 -13.90 1.24 11.50
N SER A 163 -14.16 0.51 12.59
CA SER A 163 -14.76 -0.82 12.56
C SER A 163 -16.00 -0.82 13.46
N ARG A 164 -17.09 -1.44 12.99
CA ARG A 164 -18.33 -1.60 13.78
C ARG A 164 -18.32 -2.82 14.70
N GLY A 165 -17.18 -3.49 14.85
CA GLY A 165 -16.92 -4.48 15.91
C GLY A 165 -15.86 -3.94 16.87
N LYS A 166 -16.10 -4.05 18.17
CA LYS A 166 -15.24 -3.59 19.28
C LYS A 166 -13.75 -3.53 18.92
N ILE A 167 -13.20 -2.31 18.90
CA ILE A 167 -11.76 -2.09 18.85
C ILE A 167 -11.21 -2.46 20.23
N HIS A 168 -10.41 -3.52 20.29
CA HIS A 168 -9.53 -3.74 21.43
C HIS A 168 -8.41 -2.70 21.35
N VAL A 169 -8.45 -1.73 22.24
CA VAL A 169 -7.32 -0.86 22.55
C VAL A 169 -6.41 -1.70 23.43
N TYR A 170 -5.21 -2.03 22.93
CA TYR A 170 -4.12 -2.45 23.80
C TYR A 170 -3.51 -1.14 24.31
N GLU A 171 -3.60 -0.93 25.63
CA GLU A 171 -2.83 0.09 26.35
C GLU A 171 -1.36 -0.28 26.41
#